data_AF-A0A8T2ERZ8-F1
#
_entry.id   AF-A0A8T2ERZ8-F1
#
_cell.length_a   1.000
_cell.length_b   1.000
_cell.length_c   1.000
_cell.angle_alpha   90.00
_cell.angle_beta   90.00
_cell.angle_gamma   90.00
#
_symmetry.space_group_name_H-M   'P 1'
#
loop_
_entity.id
_entity.type
_entity.pdbx_description
1 polymer ?
#
loop_
_entity_poly.entity_id
_entity_poly.type
_entity_poly.pdbx_seq_one_letter_code
_entity_poly.pdbx_strand_id
1 'polypeptide(L)'
;MGSVSLKIGDGTARFRRTSICSSAVNLLMLFSVVTTNLFALYAFSSHSQANSPLLHSSNNISLVSQHLSLILREIDSSQRKLAQMEKQMLGYESIDISRPNIVPELKLFLQRHQLPLGKDSRTGITEMVSSVGHSCEKSTDLLSQYMSYKVFDRCPDDWSLGQKLILRACEPLPRRRCLAKTVQKQDLSKSPDSLWRSVSNKSVNWSGLGCKSFDCLKGKKLSKECVGCFDLGVEKDRFVKVKGKNDFLIDDVLGLGSGKIRIGFDISGGSGTFAARMAEKNVTVITNTLNNGAPFSEFIAARGLFPLFLSLDHRFPFLDNVFDLIHASSGLDVEGKAEKLEFLMFDLDRVLKPRGLFWLDNFYCANDEKKKELTRMIERFGYKKLKWVIGEKADAQVYLSAVLQKPVRA
;
A
#
# COMPACT_ATOMS: atom_id res chain seq x y z
N MET A 1 -16.67 23.23 9.21
CA MET A 1 -17.57 24.40 9.32
C MET A 1 -18.58 24.11 10.41
N GLY A 2 -18.84 25.07 11.31
CA GLY A 2 -20.00 25.10 12.20
C GLY A 2 -19.73 24.72 13.66
N SER A 3 -19.29 25.69 14.46
CA SER A 3 -19.59 25.69 15.90
C SER A 3 -21.07 26.01 16.08
N VAL A 4 -21.80 25.20 16.82
CA VAL A 4 -23.19 25.52 17.21
C VAL A 4 -23.16 26.07 18.62
N SER A 5 -23.37 27.38 18.70
CA SER A 5 -23.62 28.13 19.93
C SER A 5 -25.02 27.78 20.46
N LEU A 6 -25.12 27.23 21.66
CA LEU A 6 -26.39 27.12 22.38
C LEU A 6 -26.63 28.42 23.14
N LYS A 7 -27.54 29.23 22.61
CA LYS A 7 -28.09 30.43 23.26
C LYS A 7 -28.90 29.98 24.47
N ILE A 8 -28.44 30.31 25.68
CA ILE A 8 -29.20 30.12 26.92
C ILE A 8 -30.32 31.17 26.92
N GLY A 9 -31.56 30.71 26.81
CA GLY A 9 -32.74 31.56 26.97
C GLY A 9 -33.05 31.74 28.45
N ASP A 10 -33.07 32.99 28.90
CA ASP A 10 -33.58 33.42 30.20
C ASP A 10 -35.04 33.00 30.37
N GLY A 11 -35.26 31.98 31.19
CA GLY A 11 -36.58 31.47 31.53
C GLY A 11 -36.59 30.97 32.96
N THR A 12 -37.05 31.82 33.87
CA THR A 12 -37.22 31.55 35.31
C THR A 12 -37.92 30.21 35.58
N ALA A 13 -37.23 29.28 36.23
CA ALA A 13 -37.80 28.02 36.70
C ALA A 13 -38.78 28.28 37.86
N ARG A 14 -40.08 28.27 37.58
CA ARG A 14 -41.12 28.12 38.62
C ARG A 14 -41.27 26.64 38.95
N PHE A 15 -40.85 26.23 40.14
CA PHE A 15 -41.19 24.94 40.70
C PHE A 15 -42.70 24.86 40.95
N ARG A 16 -43.40 23.98 40.22
CA ARG A 16 -44.81 23.65 40.45
C ARG A 16 -44.89 22.44 41.39
N ARG A 17 -45.75 22.52 42.41
CA ARG A 17 -45.99 21.45 43.40
C ARG A 17 -46.30 20.11 42.72
N THR A 18 -45.69 19.06 43.27
CA THR A 18 -45.82 17.66 42.88
C THR A 18 -47.28 17.19 42.89
N SER A 19 -47.74 16.66 41.76
CA SER A 19 -48.99 15.90 41.69
C SER A 19 -48.73 14.47 42.16
N ILE A 20 -49.71 13.90 42.85
CA ILE A 20 -49.69 12.56 43.47
C ILE A 20 -49.44 11.43 42.43
N CYS A 21 -49.60 11.69 41.13
CA CYS A 21 -49.27 10.75 40.06
C CYS A 21 -47.76 10.54 39.80
N SER A 22 -46.88 11.43 40.28
CA SER A 22 -45.42 11.27 40.08
C SER A 22 -44.84 10.17 40.99
N SER A 23 -45.41 9.95 42.18
CA SER A 23 -44.92 8.90 43.09
C SER A 23 -45.22 7.50 42.57
N ALA A 24 -46.38 7.28 41.91
CA ALA A 24 -46.76 5.98 41.38
C ALA A 24 -45.85 5.54 40.22
N VAL A 25 -45.45 6.46 39.35
CA VAL A 25 -44.49 6.19 38.26
C VAL A 25 -43.10 5.89 38.81
N ASN A 26 -42.67 6.65 39.82
CA ASN A 26 -41.39 6.39 40.49
C ASN A 26 -41.39 5.05 41.25
N LEU A 27 -42.51 4.66 41.87
CA LEU A 27 -42.72 3.35 42.50
C LEU A 27 -42.72 2.23 41.47
N LEU A 28 -43.36 2.41 40.32
CA LEU A 28 -43.33 1.44 39.21
C LEU A 28 -41.92 1.27 38.64
N MET A 29 -41.18 2.36 38.48
CA MET A 29 -39.78 2.32 38.04
C MET A 29 -38.89 1.61 39.06
N LEU A 30 -39.07 1.91 40.36
CA LEU A 30 -38.34 1.23 41.43
C LEU A 30 -38.69 -0.26 41.48
N PHE A 31 -39.97 -0.60 41.35
CA PHE A 31 -40.43 -1.99 41.33
C PHE A 31 -39.88 -2.75 40.11
N SER A 32 -39.83 -2.11 38.94
CA SER A 32 -39.22 -2.67 37.73
C SER A 32 -37.71 -2.94 37.93
N VAL A 33 -36.98 -1.99 38.52
CA VAL A 33 -35.55 -2.17 38.81
C VAL A 33 -35.31 -3.25 39.87
N VAL A 34 -36.14 -3.29 40.91
CA VAL A 34 -36.02 -4.31 41.97
C VAL A 34 -36.37 -5.70 41.43
N THR A 35 -37.44 -5.85 40.65
CA THR A 35 -37.84 -7.14 40.08
C THR A 35 -36.87 -7.66 39.04
N THR A 36 -36.32 -6.80 38.18
CA THR A 36 -35.27 -7.21 37.21
C THR A 36 -33.98 -7.61 37.93
N ASN A 37 -33.57 -6.91 38.99
CA ASN A 37 -32.42 -7.32 39.79
C ASN A 37 -32.68 -8.59 40.62
N LEU A 38 -33.89 -8.80 41.14
CA LEU A 38 -34.26 -10.04 41.83
C LEU A 38 -34.35 -11.22 40.86
N PHE A 39 -34.82 -11.01 39.64
CA PHE A 39 -34.84 -12.03 38.59
C PHE A 39 -33.42 -12.38 38.15
N ALA A 40 -32.54 -11.38 37.97
CA ALA A 40 -31.13 -11.61 37.70
C ALA A 40 -30.46 -12.36 38.86
N LEU A 41 -30.69 -11.94 40.11
CA LEU A 41 -30.20 -12.64 41.29
C LEU A 41 -30.73 -14.08 41.32
N TYR A 42 -32.02 -14.32 41.09
CA TYR A 42 -32.57 -15.67 41.04
C TYR A 42 -31.94 -16.50 39.93
N ALA A 43 -31.86 -16.00 38.69
CA ALA A 43 -31.26 -16.71 37.56
C ALA A 43 -29.78 -17.06 37.79
N PHE A 44 -29.02 -16.18 38.46
CA PHE A 44 -27.61 -16.40 38.77
C PHE A 44 -27.37 -17.16 40.09
N SER A 45 -28.33 -17.18 41.02
CA SER A 45 -28.26 -17.93 42.29
C SER A 45 -28.88 -19.32 42.20
N SER A 46 -29.82 -19.54 41.26
CA SER A 46 -30.42 -20.85 40.99
C SER A 46 -29.45 -21.82 40.32
N HIS A 47 -28.22 -21.39 40.01
CA HIS A 47 -27.15 -22.27 39.56
C HIS A 47 -26.16 -22.66 40.67
N SER A 48 -26.48 -22.42 41.94
CA SER A 48 -25.66 -22.86 43.06
C SER A 48 -26.48 -23.50 44.18
N GLN A 49 -27.07 -24.67 43.92
CA GLN A 49 -27.31 -25.70 44.94
C GLN A 49 -27.73 -27.02 44.28
N ALA A 50 -26.75 -27.84 43.91
CA ALA A 50 -26.90 -29.30 43.92
C ALA A 50 -26.16 -29.82 45.15
N ASN A 51 -26.78 -29.72 46.33
CA ASN A 51 -26.39 -30.51 47.49
C ASN A 51 -27.44 -31.60 47.69
N SER A 52 -27.15 -32.78 47.15
CA SER A 52 -27.64 -34.05 47.67
C SER A 52 -26.45 -34.77 48.31
N PRO A 53 -26.67 -35.53 49.41
CA PRO A 53 -25.60 -35.97 50.30
C PRO A 53 -24.70 -37.00 49.61
N LEU A 54 -23.41 -36.91 49.94
CA LEU A 54 -22.38 -37.89 49.62
C LEU A 54 -22.79 -39.28 50.11
N LEU A 55 -23.22 -40.13 49.18
CA LEU A 55 -22.79 -41.52 49.09
C LEU A 55 -22.96 -41.99 47.64
N HIS A 56 -21.89 -42.56 47.08
CA HIS A 56 -21.75 -43.24 45.78
C HIS A 56 -21.37 -42.46 44.51
N SER A 57 -20.25 -42.96 43.94
CA SER A 57 -19.87 -43.02 42.52
C SER A 57 -18.88 -41.98 41.99
N SER A 58 -17.59 -42.28 42.21
CA SER A 58 -16.42 -41.73 41.51
C SER A 58 -16.35 -42.05 40.01
N ASN A 59 -17.35 -42.74 39.43
CA ASN A 59 -17.31 -43.22 38.05
C ASN A 59 -18.02 -42.30 37.04
N ASN A 60 -18.87 -41.37 37.49
CA ASN A 60 -19.64 -40.51 36.56
C ASN A 60 -18.86 -39.27 36.08
N ILE A 61 -17.90 -38.77 36.86
CA ILE A 61 -17.05 -37.62 36.46
C ILE A 61 -16.07 -38.04 35.35
N SER A 62 -15.53 -39.27 35.40
CA SER A 62 -14.64 -39.76 34.33
C SER A 62 -15.39 -40.01 33.02
N LEU A 63 -16.66 -40.44 33.10
CA LEU A 63 -17.50 -40.71 31.94
C LEU A 63 -17.93 -39.43 31.21
N VAL A 64 -18.30 -38.38 31.98
CA VAL A 64 -18.61 -37.05 31.44
C VAL A 64 -17.36 -36.40 30.86
N SER A 65 -16.21 -36.51 31.53
CA SER A 65 -14.93 -36.04 31.00
C SER A 65 -14.52 -36.77 29.71
N GLN A 66 -14.78 -38.08 29.61
CA GLN A 66 -14.54 -38.87 28.39
C GLN A 66 -15.46 -38.44 27.26
N HIS A 67 -16.76 -38.28 27.51
CA HIS A 67 -17.70 -37.79 26.50
C HIS A 67 -17.35 -36.38 26.01
N LEU A 68 -16.96 -35.48 26.91
CA LEU A 68 -16.54 -34.13 26.53
C LEU A 68 -15.27 -34.17 25.65
N SER A 69 -14.32 -35.06 25.96
CA SER A 69 -13.11 -35.25 25.17
C SER A 69 -13.39 -35.85 23.78
N LEU A 70 -14.39 -36.73 23.67
CA LEU A 70 -14.84 -37.30 22.40
C LEU A 70 -15.53 -36.23 21.55
N ILE A 71 -16.40 -35.42 22.15
CA ILE A 71 -17.08 -34.31 21.46
C ILE A 71 -16.07 -33.29 20.98
N LEU A 72 -15.11 -32.88 21.81
CA LEU A 72 -14.05 -31.95 21.40
C LEU A 72 -13.18 -32.51 20.27
N ARG A 73 -12.89 -33.82 20.30
CA ARG A 73 -12.15 -34.50 19.24
C ARG A 73 -12.94 -34.61 17.94
N GLU A 74 -14.26 -34.83 18.02
CA GLU A 74 -15.17 -34.85 16.87
C GLU A 74 -15.30 -33.45 16.24
N ILE A 75 -15.36 -32.40 17.08
CA ILE A 75 -15.38 -31.00 16.65
C ILE A 75 -14.06 -30.65 15.94
N ASP A 76 -12.91 -30.98 16.54
CA ASP A 76 -11.58 -30.75 15.93
C ASP A 76 -11.44 -31.53 14.62
N SER A 77 -11.91 -32.79 14.56
CA SER A 77 -11.92 -33.59 13.34
C SER A 77 -12.81 -32.97 12.25
N SER A 78 -14.00 -32.50 12.62
CA SER A 78 -14.94 -31.87 11.70
C SER A 78 -14.41 -30.54 11.17
N GLN A 79 -13.79 -29.72 12.03
CA GLN A 79 -13.14 -28.47 11.62
C GLN A 79 -11.96 -28.74 10.68
N ARG A 80 -11.14 -29.76 10.93
CA ARG A 80 -10.04 -30.15 10.03
C ARG A 80 -10.56 -30.62 8.67
N LYS A 81 -11.62 -31.43 8.65
CA LYS A 81 -12.28 -31.84 7.40
C LYS A 81 -12.85 -30.65 6.65
N LEU A 82 -13.47 -29.70 7.34
CA LEU A 82 -14.00 -28.47 6.73
C LEU A 82 -12.87 -27.64 6.11
N ALA A 83 -11.78 -27.42 6.83
CA ALA A 83 -10.61 -26.70 6.33
C ALA A 83 -9.94 -27.43 5.14
N GLN A 84 -9.93 -28.76 5.15
CA GLN A 84 -9.41 -29.57 4.05
C GLN A 84 -10.32 -29.48 2.81
N MET A 85 -11.64 -29.51 2.99
CA MET A 85 -12.59 -29.29 1.90
C MET A 85 -12.53 -27.86 1.37
N GLU A 86 -12.44 -26.84 2.24
CA GLU A 86 -12.21 -25.46 1.82
C GLU A 86 -10.93 -25.33 1.00
N LYS A 87 -9.83 -25.96 1.43
CA LYS A 87 -8.56 -25.98 0.70
C LYS A 87 -8.67 -26.66 -0.67
N GLN A 88 -9.41 -27.78 -0.76
CA GLN A 88 -9.62 -28.51 -2.00
C GLN A 88 -10.60 -27.80 -2.96
N MET A 89 -11.62 -27.12 -2.43
CA MET A 89 -12.65 -26.44 -3.21
C MET A 89 -12.24 -25.03 -3.66
N LEU A 90 -11.46 -24.31 -2.84
CA LEU A 90 -11.06 -22.93 -3.12
C LEU A 90 -9.68 -22.83 -3.76
N GLY A 91 -8.85 -23.89 -3.74
CA GLY A 91 -7.55 -23.93 -4.42
C GLY A 91 -6.50 -22.92 -3.92
N TYR A 92 -6.75 -22.19 -2.83
CA TYR A 92 -5.81 -21.21 -2.30
C TYR A 92 -4.73 -21.89 -1.45
N GLU A 93 -3.48 -21.78 -1.87
CA GLU A 93 -2.32 -21.95 -0.99
C GLU A 93 -2.30 -20.77 0.01
N SER A 94 -2.84 -20.99 1.21
CA SER A 94 -2.72 -20.05 2.33
C SER A 94 -1.45 -20.34 3.13
N ILE A 95 -0.83 -19.29 3.69
CA ILE A 95 0.29 -19.45 4.63
C ILE A 95 -0.17 -20.29 5.83
N ASP A 96 0.43 -21.47 5.99
CA ASP A 96 0.15 -22.36 7.11
C ASP A 96 0.81 -21.85 8.39
N ILE A 97 0.02 -21.22 9.25
CA ILE A 97 0.44 -20.60 10.51
C ILE A 97 0.98 -21.65 11.51
N SER A 98 0.68 -22.93 11.33
CA SER A 98 1.15 -24.01 12.21
C SER A 98 2.64 -24.37 11.99
N ARG A 99 3.24 -23.92 10.87
CA ARG A 99 4.66 -24.17 10.58
C ARG A 99 5.55 -23.66 11.73
N PRO A 100 6.55 -24.45 12.16
CA PRO A 100 7.39 -24.10 13.32
C PRO A 100 8.26 -22.86 13.07
N ASN A 101 8.62 -22.60 11.81
CA ASN A 101 9.51 -21.50 11.43
C ASN A 101 8.83 -20.12 11.39
N ILE A 102 7.51 -20.05 11.62
CA ILE A 102 6.77 -18.78 11.61
C ILE A 102 6.92 -18.08 12.95
N VAL A 103 7.44 -16.85 12.90
CA VAL A 103 7.65 -16.00 14.08
C VAL A 103 6.33 -15.50 14.69
N PRO A 104 6.28 -15.24 16.01
CA PRO A 104 5.03 -14.85 16.70
C PRO A 104 4.33 -13.62 16.11
N GLU A 105 5.07 -12.59 15.69
CA GLU A 105 4.48 -11.39 15.08
C GLU A 105 3.77 -11.69 13.76
N LEU A 106 4.32 -12.61 12.94
CA LEU A 106 3.67 -13.03 11.70
C LEU A 106 2.42 -13.85 11.99
N LYS A 107 2.45 -14.73 13.00
CA LYS A 107 1.27 -15.50 13.44
C LYS A 107 0.16 -14.55 13.88
N LEU A 108 0.48 -13.59 14.73
CA LEU A 108 -0.48 -12.61 15.22
C LEU A 108 -1.05 -11.74 14.10
N PHE A 109 -0.23 -11.31 13.14
CA PHE A 109 -0.70 -10.52 12.00
C PHE A 109 -1.67 -11.30 11.12
N LEU A 110 -1.38 -12.57 10.82
CA LEU A 110 -2.21 -13.42 9.97
C LEU A 110 -3.42 -14.03 10.70
N GLN A 111 -3.45 -13.98 12.03
CA GLN A 111 -4.55 -14.48 12.82
C GLN A 111 -5.85 -13.75 12.49
N ARG A 112 -6.92 -14.51 12.27
CA ARG A 112 -8.27 -13.96 12.11
C ARG A 112 -8.81 -13.56 13.47
N HIS A 113 -9.31 -12.33 13.57
CA HIS A 113 -9.86 -11.80 14.82
C HIS A 113 -11.36 -11.60 14.65
N GLN A 114 -12.17 -12.19 15.53
CA GLN A 114 -13.61 -11.94 15.51
C GLN A 114 -13.89 -10.45 15.73
N LEU A 115 -14.89 -9.92 15.03
CA LEU A 115 -15.30 -8.54 15.23
C LEU A 115 -15.82 -8.35 16.67
N PRO A 116 -15.44 -7.26 17.36
CA PRO A 116 -15.83 -7.03 18.75
C PRO A 116 -17.35 -7.04 19.00
N LEU A 117 -18.14 -6.69 17.99
CA LEU A 117 -19.60 -6.60 18.05
C LEU A 117 -20.31 -7.71 17.24
N GLY A 118 -19.57 -8.75 16.83
CA GLY A 118 -20.10 -9.79 15.95
C GLY A 118 -20.26 -9.33 14.49
N LYS A 119 -21.20 -9.96 13.77
CA LYS A 119 -21.39 -9.77 12.32
C LYS A 119 -21.76 -8.33 11.97
N ASP A 120 -21.01 -7.70 11.07
CA ASP A 120 -21.36 -6.39 10.51
C ASP A 120 -22.63 -6.51 9.65
N SER A 121 -23.64 -5.69 9.93
CA SER A 121 -24.95 -5.79 9.28
C SER A 121 -24.95 -5.35 7.81
N ARG A 122 -23.99 -4.50 7.41
CA ARG A 122 -23.89 -3.97 6.04
C ARG A 122 -23.08 -4.89 5.12
N THR A 123 -21.96 -5.40 5.61
CA THR A 123 -21.00 -6.18 4.83
C THR A 123 -21.10 -7.68 5.08
N GLY A 124 -21.75 -8.09 6.18
CA GLY A 124 -21.86 -9.48 6.59
C GLY A 124 -20.55 -10.07 7.13
N ILE A 125 -19.49 -9.29 7.24
CA ILE A 125 -18.18 -9.72 7.73
C ILE A 125 -18.28 -10.05 9.22
N THR A 126 -17.67 -11.14 9.65
CA THR A 126 -17.62 -11.59 11.05
C THR A 126 -16.21 -11.52 11.63
N GLU A 127 -15.19 -11.55 10.78
CA GLU A 127 -13.79 -11.60 11.18
C GLU A 127 -12.99 -10.48 10.50
N MET A 128 -12.10 -9.86 11.26
CA MET A 128 -11.01 -9.05 10.73
C MET A 128 -9.90 -9.96 10.22
N VAL A 129 -9.54 -9.77 8.95
CA VAL A 129 -8.43 -10.46 8.28
C VAL A 129 -7.39 -9.44 7.84
N SER A 130 -6.11 -9.84 7.92
CA SER A 130 -5.02 -9.02 7.41
C SER A 130 -4.73 -9.35 5.95
N SER A 131 -4.45 -8.33 5.14
CA SER A 131 -4.01 -8.50 3.76
C SER A 131 -2.54 -8.88 3.72
N VAL A 132 -2.22 -9.96 3.02
CA VAL A 132 -0.85 -10.35 2.64
C VAL A 132 -0.91 -10.84 1.19
N GLY A 133 0.11 -10.50 0.39
CA GLY A 133 0.16 -10.95 -1.00
C GLY A 133 0.12 -12.48 -1.11
N HIS A 134 -0.64 -13.02 -2.05
CA HIS A 134 -0.77 -14.48 -2.21
C HIS A 134 0.59 -15.16 -2.45
N SER A 135 1.45 -14.55 -3.27
CA SER A 135 2.80 -15.04 -3.56
C SER A 135 3.75 -15.05 -2.34
N CYS A 136 3.35 -14.43 -1.22
CA CYS A 136 4.11 -14.51 0.02
C CYS A 136 4.19 -15.94 0.59
N GLU A 137 3.26 -16.82 0.25
CA GLU A 137 3.30 -18.24 0.64
C GLU A 137 4.60 -18.92 0.17
N LYS A 138 5.05 -18.58 -1.04
CA LYS A 138 6.31 -19.07 -1.62
C LYS A 138 7.57 -18.44 -1.01
N SER A 139 7.39 -17.43 -0.16
CA SER A 139 8.47 -16.69 0.50
C SER A 139 8.29 -16.65 2.03
N THR A 140 7.66 -17.67 2.62
CA THR A 140 7.35 -17.70 4.07
C THR A 140 8.57 -17.53 4.96
N ASP A 141 9.72 -18.06 4.58
CA ASP A 141 10.94 -17.95 5.38
C ASP A 141 11.46 -16.50 5.40
N LEU A 142 11.49 -15.85 4.22
CA LEU A 142 11.84 -14.43 4.13
C LEU A 142 10.82 -13.54 4.82
N LEU A 143 9.53 -13.88 4.74
CA LEU A 143 8.46 -13.15 5.41
C LEU A 143 8.57 -13.29 6.93
N SER A 144 8.91 -14.49 7.41
CA SER A 144 9.16 -14.74 8.84
C SER A 144 10.39 -14.00 9.33
N GLN A 145 11.46 -13.96 8.52
CA GLN A 145 12.63 -13.13 8.79
C GLN A 145 12.25 -11.64 8.84
N TYR A 146 11.43 -11.17 7.89
CA TYR A 146 10.94 -9.80 7.85
C TYR A 146 10.06 -9.46 9.07
N MET A 147 9.37 -10.44 9.66
CA MET A 147 8.57 -10.22 10.86
C MET A 147 9.33 -10.53 12.16
N SER A 148 10.63 -10.81 12.09
CA SER A 148 11.47 -11.05 13.25
C SER A 148 12.00 -9.74 13.82
N TYR A 149 11.26 -9.16 14.76
CA TYR A 149 11.64 -7.95 15.48
C TYR A 149 11.04 -7.95 16.88
N LYS A 150 11.53 -7.06 17.73
CA LYS A 150 10.96 -6.82 19.06
C LYS A 150 9.93 -5.68 18.99
N VAL A 151 8.75 -5.92 19.55
CA VAL A 151 7.64 -4.96 19.58
C VAL A 151 8.07 -3.70 20.34
N PHE A 152 7.73 -2.52 19.80
CA PHE A 152 8.11 -1.19 20.29
C PHE A 152 9.62 -0.90 20.34
N ASP A 153 10.46 -1.81 19.86
CA ASP A 153 11.89 -1.56 19.69
C ASP A 153 12.19 -1.00 18.30
N ARG A 154 13.46 -0.69 18.01
CA ARG A 154 13.87 -0.26 16.67
C ARG A 154 13.68 -1.37 15.64
N CYS A 155 13.13 -1.03 14.48
CA CYS A 155 13.07 -1.97 13.38
C CYS A 155 14.48 -2.37 12.93
N PRO A 156 14.71 -3.66 12.56
CA PRO A 156 15.94 -4.08 11.92
C PRO A 156 16.24 -3.24 10.66
N ASP A 157 17.52 -3.04 10.36
CA ASP A 157 17.95 -2.33 9.15
C ASP A 157 17.97 -3.29 7.95
N ASP A 158 16.78 -3.72 7.54
CA ASP A 158 16.55 -4.80 6.58
C ASP A 158 15.64 -4.37 5.41
N TRP A 159 15.72 -3.10 5.01
CA TRP A 159 14.93 -2.58 3.87
C TRP A 159 15.11 -3.42 2.59
N SER A 160 16.29 -3.99 2.38
CA SER A 160 16.61 -4.83 1.23
C SER A 160 15.85 -6.16 1.26
N LEU A 161 15.57 -6.70 2.46
CA LEU A 161 14.70 -7.87 2.63
C LEU A 161 13.26 -7.53 2.25
N GLY A 162 12.75 -6.37 2.68
CA GLY A 162 11.45 -5.86 2.26
C GLY A 162 11.33 -5.71 0.73
N GLN A 163 12.32 -5.07 0.09
CA GLN A 163 12.36 -4.97 -1.37
C GLN A 163 12.42 -6.34 -2.05
N LYS A 164 13.18 -7.29 -1.50
CA LYS A 164 13.29 -8.65 -2.02
C LYS A 164 11.95 -9.39 -1.99
N LEU A 165 11.13 -9.18 -0.96
CA LEU A 165 9.78 -9.70 -0.88
C LEU A 165 8.87 -9.04 -1.93
N ILE A 166 8.91 -7.70 -2.05
CA ILE A 166 8.14 -6.95 -3.07
C ILE A 166 8.48 -7.43 -4.49
N LEU A 167 9.75 -7.62 -4.82
CA LEU A 167 10.21 -8.15 -6.11
C LEU A 167 9.81 -9.62 -6.35
N ARG A 168 9.36 -10.33 -5.32
CA ARG A 168 8.76 -11.68 -5.42
C ARG A 168 7.24 -11.64 -5.42
N ALA A 169 6.65 -10.49 -5.72
CA ALA A 169 5.21 -10.23 -5.68
C ALA A 169 4.58 -10.50 -4.29
N CYS A 170 5.37 -10.44 -3.22
CA CYS A 170 4.88 -10.51 -1.85
C CYS A 170 4.51 -9.09 -1.36
N GLU A 171 3.41 -8.57 -1.88
CA GLU A 171 2.88 -7.24 -1.56
C GLU A 171 1.33 -7.29 -1.44
N PRO A 172 0.69 -6.58 -0.48
CA PRO A 172 1.28 -5.73 0.55
C PRO A 172 2.06 -6.52 1.61
N LEU A 173 3.14 -5.92 2.10
CA LEU A 173 3.91 -6.46 3.23
C LEU A 173 3.13 -6.29 4.55
N PRO A 174 3.26 -7.22 5.50
CA PRO A 174 2.69 -7.07 6.83
C PRO A 174 3.16 -5.80 7.55
N ARG A 175 2.26 -5.15 8.28
CA ARG A 175 2.60 -4.00 9.11
C ARG A 175 3.44 -4.45 10.29
N ARG A 176 4.56 -3.78 10.53
CA ARG A 176 5.43 -4.05 11.69
C ARG A 176 5.04 -3.20 12.90
N ARG A 177 5.19 -3.77 14.10
CA ARG A 177 5.02 -3.08 15.38
C ARG A 177 6.34 -2.65 16.01
N CYS A 178 7.32 -2.31 15.18
CA CYS A 178 8.60 -1.72 15.58
C CYS A 178 8.68 -0.25 15.12
N LEU A 179 9.64 0.50 15.67
CA LEU A 179 9.83 1.92 15.40
C LEU A 179 10.87 2.10 14.28
N ALA A 180 10.48 2.81 13.22
CA ALA A 180 11.37 3.11 12.10
C ALA A 180 12.60 3.92 12.56
N LYS A 181 13.73 3.73 11.86
CA LYS A 181 14.98 4.45 12.11
C LYS A 181 14.78 5.96 11.93
N THR A 182 15.24 6.75 12.89
CA THR A 182 15.21 8.22 12.79
C THR A 182 16.24 8.69 11.77
N VAL A 183 15.79 9.51 10.81
CA VAL A 183 16.65 10.20 9.85
C VAL A 183 16.75 11.67 10.23
N GLN A 184 17.95 12.27 10.14
CA GLN A 184 18.17 13.66 10.51
C GLN A 184 17.57 14.62 9.47
N LYS A 185 16.78 15.59 9.94
CA LYS A 185 16.13 16.62 9.10
C LYS A 185 16.91 17.95 9.03
N GLN A 186 17.98 18.10 9.80
CA GLN A 186 18.62 19.39 10.06
C GLN A 186 19.15 20.11 8.80
N ASP A 187 19.50 19.37 7.75
CA ASP A 187 20.11 19.92 6.53
C ASP A 187 19.12 20.05 5.34
N LEU A 188 17.81 19.87 5.54
CA LEU A 188 16.84 19.93 4.46
C LEU A 188 16.48 21.39 4.11
N SER A 189 16.62 21.75 2.84
CA SER A 189 16.18 23.05 2.33
C SER A 189 14.69 23.06 2.02
N LYS A 190 14.08 24.24 1.95
CA LYS A 190 12.68 24.40 1.53
C LYS A 190 12.58 24.44 0.00
N SER A 191 11.40 24.14 -0.53
CA SER A 191 11.08 24.38 -1.94
C SER A 191 11.10 25.89 -2.23
N PRO A 192 11.60 26.35 -3.40
CA PRO A 192 12.07 25.55 -4.54
C PRO A 192 13.55 25.12 -4.47
N ASP A 193 14.34 25.68 -3.55
CA ASP A 193 15.79 25.41 -3.48
C ASP A 193 16.11 23.92 -3.28
N SER A 194 15.26 23.20 -2.54
CA SER A 194 15.39 21.76 -2.29
C SER A 194 15.40 20.90 -3.56
N LEU A 195 14.89 21.39 -4.69
CA LEU A 195 14.81 20.64 -5.93
C LEU A 195 16.19 20.36 -6.54
N TRP A 196 17.12 21.31 -6.41
CA TRP A 196 18.43 21.26 -7.10
C TRP A 196 19.64 21.43 -6.17
N ARG A 197 19.43 21.74 -4.89
CA ARG A 197 20.50 21.77 -3.91
C ARG A 197 20.99 20.36 -3.57
N SER A 198 22.28 20.23 -3.28
CA SER A 198 22.85 18.98 -2.79
C SER A 198 22.14 18.50 -1.52
N VAL A 199 21.88 17.20 -1.47
CA VAL A 199 21.24 16.53 -0.33
C VAL A 199 22.33 16.02 0.61
N SER A 200 22.15 16.20 1.92
CA SER A 200 23.10 15.74 2.94
C SER A 200 23.14 14.21 3.00
N ASN A 201 24.34 13.62 3.08
CA ASN A 201 24.50 12.16 3.21
C ASN A 201 23.82 11.61 4.48
N LYS A 202 23.53 12.44 5.49
CA LYS A 202 22.84 12.03 6.73
C LYS A 202 21.32 11.91 6.58
N SER A 203 20.76 12.33 5.45
CA SER A 203 19.32 12.33 5.19
C SER A 203 18.78 11.02 4.60
N VAL A 204 19.65 10.02 4.37
CA VAL A 204 19.28 8.73 3.79
C VAL A 204 19.94 7.57 4.52
N ASN A 205 19.43 6.37 4.30
CA ASN A 205 20.01 5.15 4.85
C ASN A 205 20.96 4.50 3.84
N TRP A 206 22.24 4.37 4.18
CA TRP A 206 23.27 3.78 3.32
C TRP A 206 23.50 2.27 3.55
N SER A 207 22.77 1.67 4.49
CA SER A 207 22.89 0.25 4.81
C SER A 207 22.58 -0.62 3.60
N GLY A 208 23.36 -1.67 3.36
CA GLY A 208 23.19 -2.57 2.21
C GLY A 208 23.54 -2.00 0.83
N LEU A 209 23.90 -0.71 0.72
CA LEU A 209 24.29 -0.08 -0.54
C LEU A 209 25.81 -0.10 -0.75
N GLY A 210 26.26 -0.26 -1.99
CA GLY A 210 27.68 -0.26 -2.34
C GLY A 210 28.34 1.12 -2.18
N CYS A 211 27.61 2.20 -2.47
CA CYS A 211 28.05 3.56 -2.17
C CYS A 211 27.61 4.01 -0.77
N LYS A 212 28.40 4.88 -0.14
CA LYS A 212 28.14 5.46 1.20
C LYS A 212 27.98 6.99 1.19
N SER A 213 27.97 7.60 0.01
CA SER A 213 27.77 9.02 -0.18
C SER A 213 27.17 9.29 -1.56
N PHE A 214 26.52 10.45 -1.72
CA PHE A 214 26.03 10.90 -3.04
C PHE A 214 27.17 11.17 -4.02
N ASP A 215 28.33 11.61 -3.54
CA ASP A 215 29.50 11.80 -4.39
C ASP A 215 29.98 10.48 -5.01
N CYS A 216 29.88 9.35 -4.30
CA CYS A 216 30.17 8.03 -4.86
C CYS A 216 29.19 7.63 -5.98
N LEU A 217 27.95 8.15 -5.94
CA LEU A 217 26.92 7.87 -6.94
C LEU A 217 27.04 8.78 -8.17
N LYS A 218 27.76 9.90 -8.08
CA LYS A 218 28.05 10.75 -9.24
C LYS A 218 28.84 9.96 -10.29
N GLY A 219 28.40 10.03 -11.54
CA GLY A 219 29.02 9.30 -12.65
C GLY A 219 28.77 7.79 -12.68
N LYS A 220 28.10 7.19 -11.69
CA LYS A 220 27.74 5.77 -11.73
C LYS A 220 26.55 5.52 -12.66
N LYS A 221 26.64 4.44 -13.42
CA LYS A 221 25.52 3.86 -14.18
C LYS A 221 24.85 2.81 -13.31
N LEU A 222 23.74 3.18 -12.68
CA LEU A 222 22.95 2.27 -11.83
C LEU A 222 21.92 1.48 -12.64
N SER A 223 21.35 2.13 -13.66
CA SER A 223 20.45 1.52 -14.63
C SER A 223 20.60 2.22 -15.98
N LYS A 224 19.81 1.84 -16.98
CA LYS A 224 19.79 2.55 -18.27
C LYS A 224 19.23 3.98 -18.12
N GLU A 225 18.31 4.16 -17.17
CA GLU A 225 17.57 5.39 -16.89
C GLU A 225 18.31 6.31 -15.91
N CYS A 226 19.21 5.74 -15.09
CA CYS A 226 20.07 6.48 -14.17
C CYS A 226 21.55 6.30 -14.50
N VAL A 227 22.05 7.20 -15.35
CA VAL A 227 23.49 7.42 -15.57
C VAL A 227 23.86 8.75 -14.92
N GLY A 228 24.52 8.70 -13.76
CA GLY A 228 24.90 9.90 -13.01
C GLY A 228 23.70 10.70 -12.45
N CYS A 229 22.54 10.07 -12.25
CA CYS A 229 21.31 10.77 -11.88
C CYS A 229 21.31 11.43 -10.48
N PHE A 230 22.36 11.23 -9.69
CA PHE A 230 22.60 11.92 -8.41
C PHE A 230 23.43 13.19 -8.56
N ASP A 231 23.93 13.48 -9.76
CA ASP A 231 24.56 14.77 -10.08
C ASP A 231 23.49 15.80 -10.50
N LEU A 232 22.98 16.52 -9.50
CA LEU A 232 21.97 17.57 -9.71
C LEU A 232 22.47 18.72 -10.60
N GLY A 233 23.79 18.92 -10.70
CA GLY A 233 24.38 19.93 -11.59
C GLY A 233 24.16 19.63 -13.07
N VAL A 234 24.08 18.33 -13.43
CA VAL A 234 23.77 17.86 -14.79
C VAL A 234 22.28 17.62 -14.96
N GLU A 235 21.61 17.06 -13.95
CA GLU A 235 20.17 16.74 -14.02
C GLU A 235 19.29 18.00 -14.14
N LYS A 236 19.73 19.16 -13.62
CA LYS A 236 19.04 20.45 -13.77
C LYS A 236 18.95 20.95 -15.22
N ASP A 237 19.57 20.29 -16.18
CA ASP A 237 19.44 20.60 -17.61
C ASP A 237 18.51 19.61 -18.33
N ARG A 238 18.13 18.50 -17.67
CA ARG A 238 17.23 17.50 -18.24
C ARG A 238 15.84 18.09 -18.44
N PHE A 239 15.20 17.74 -19.56
CA PHE A 239 13.88 18.20 -20.00
C PHE A 239 13.70 19.71 -20.26
N VAL A 240 14.79 20.50 -20.18
CA VAL A 240 14.80 21.93 -20.54
C VAL A 240 15.81 22.26 -21.64
N LYS A 241 16.82 21.40 -21.84
CA LYS A 241 17.75 21.47 -22.97
C LYS A 241 17.60 20.21 -23.84
N VAL A 242 17.51 20.41 -25.15
CA VAL A 242 17.50 19.33 -26.14
C VAL A 242 18.94 18.86 -26.37
N LYS A 243 19.24 17.58 -26.12
CA LYS A 243 20.54 16.97 -26.45
C LYS A 243 20.47 16.09 -27.69
N GLY A 244 19.29 15.53 -27.99
CA GLY A 244 19.01 14.77 -29.20
C GLY A 244 17.57 14.93 -29.67
N LYS A 245 17.28 14.40 -30.88
CA LYS A 245 15.95 14.49 -31.51
C LYS A 245 14.82 13.86 -30.68
N ASN A 246 15.15 12.93 -29.79
CA ASN A 246 14.22 12.21 -28.95
C ASN A 246 13.87 12.95 -27.64
N ASP A 247 14.59 14.01 -27.30
CA ASP A 247 14.39 14.71 -26.03
C ASP A 247 13.22 15.69 -26.15
N PHE A 248 12.14 15.43 -25.43
CA PHE A 248 11.00 16.35 -25.36
C PHE A 248 11.13 17.28 -24.16
N LEU A 249 10.85 18.56 -24.40
CA LEU A 249 10.89 19.58 -23.35
C LEU A 249 9.57 19.58 -22.56
N ILE A 250 9.66 19.89 -21.26
CA ILE A 250 8.48 19.98 -20.38
C ILE A 250 7.44 20.94 -20.95
N ASP A 251 7.88 22.12 -21.39
CA ASP A 251 6.99 23.16 -21.90
C ASP A 251 6.27 22.72 -23.19
N ASP A 252 6.95 21.99 -24.08
CA ASP A 252 6.33 21.42 -25.28
C ASP A 252 5.22 20.43 -24.91
N VAL A 253 5.51 19.50 -23.99
CA VAL A 253 4.54 18.45 -23.61
C VAL A 253 3.36 19.04 -22.84
N LEU A 254 3.60 19.99 -21.93
CA LEU A 254 2.54 20.71 -21.23
C LEU A 254 1.66 21.52 -22.19
N GLY A 255 2.24 22.09 -23.25
CA GLY A 255 1.52 22.76 -24.33
C GLY A 255 0.54 21.85 -25.06
N LEU A 256 0.93 20.59 -25.31
CA LEU A 256 0.04 19.56 -25.89
C LEU A 256 -1.14 19.22 -24.96
N GLY A 257 -0.96 19.34 -23.64
CA GLY A 257 -1.98 19.13 -22.62
C GLY A 257 -3.00 20.27 -22.51
N SER A 258 -2.90 21.31 -23.34
CA SER A 258 -3.79 22.49 -23.34
C SER A 258 -3.89 23.16 -21.96
N GLY A 259 -2.81 23.16 -21.18
CA GLY A 259 -2.74 23.80 -19.85
C GLY A 259 -3.51 23.09 -18.72
N LYS A 260 -3.94 21.83 -18.92
CA LYS A 260 -4.77 21.09 -17.96
C LYS A 260 -4.04 20.04 -17.12
N ILE A 261 -2.71 20.05 -17.12
CA ILE A 261 -1.89 19.10 -16.37
C ILE A 261 -1.61 19.67 -14.99
N ARG A 262 -2.06 18.99 -13.92
CA ARG A 262 -1.86 19.43 -12.52
C ARG A 262 -1.30 18.32 -11.63
N ILE A 263 -1.61 17.08 -11.97
CA ILE A 263 -1.09 15.91 -11.27
C ILE A 263 -0.57 14.88 -12.27
N GLY A 264 0.62 14.35 -11.99
CA GLY A 264 1.27 13.34 -12.80
C GLY A 264 1.77 12.13 -12.02
N PHE A 265 2.03 11.06 -12.75
CA PHE A 265 2.66 9.84 -12.24
C PHE A 265 3.89 9.54 -13.08
N ASP A 266 5.02 9.29 -12.42
CA ASP A 266 6.31 9.09 -13.06
C ASP A 266 6.81 7.68 -12.76
N ILE A 267 6.82 6.83 -13.78
CA ILE A 267 7.20 5.42 -13.66
C ILE A 267 8.69 5.30 -13.92
N SER A 268 9.39 4.76 -12.91
CA SER A 268 10.83 4.56 -12.95
C SER A 268 11.57 5.90 -13.12
N GLY A 269 11.13 6.92 -12.38
CA GLY A 269 11.64 8.31 -12.45
C GLY A 269 13.06 8.53 -11.93
N GLY A 270 13.79 7.45 -11.62
CA GLY A 270 15.14 7.49 -11.10
C GLY A 270 15.25 8.32 -9.82
N SER A 271 16.05 9.39 -9.87
CA SER A 271 16.28 10.31 -8.74
C SER A 271 15.20 11.38 -8.56
N GLY A 272 14.12 11.36 -9.36
CA GLY A 272 12.99 12.30 -9.27
C GLY A 272 13.18 13.58 -10.08
N THR A 273 14.08 13.61 -11.06
CA THR A 273 14.35 14.80 -11.89
C THR A 273 13.13 15.27 -12.66
N PHE A 274 12.33 14.35 -13.21
CA PHE A 274 11.08 14.71 -13.88
C PHE A 274 10.09 15.35 -12.91
N ALA A 275 9.90 14.78 -11.72
CA ALA A 275 9.05 15.38 -10.69
C ALA A 275 9.54 16.77 -10.24
N ALA A 276 10.84 16.98 -10.11
CA ALA A 276 11.42 18.29 -9.81
C ALA A 276 11.09 19.34 -10.87
N ARG A 277 11.24 18.98 -12.15
CA ARG A 277 10.91 19.83 -13.29
C ARG A 277 9.42 20.19 -13.34
N MET A 278 8.57 19.21 -13.09
CA MET A 278 7.13 19.41 -13.07
C MET A 278 6.71 20.29 -11.87
N ALA A 279 7.37 20.17 -10.72
CA ALA A 279 7.15 21.02 -9.56
C ALA A 279 7.47 22.51 -9.84
N GLU A 280 8.51 22.81 -10.63
CA GLU A 280 8.79 24.19 -11.10
C GLU A 280 7.64 24.78 -11.94
N LYS A 281 6.79 23.91 -12.53
CA LYS A 281 5.60 24.27 -13.29
C LYS A 281 4.30 24.09 -12.49
N ASN A 282 4.39 23.98 -11.16
CA ASN A 282 3.26 23.74 -10.25
C ASN A 282 2.47 22.45 -10.53
N VAL A 283 3.13 21.42 -11.07
CA VAL A 283 2.54 20.09 -11.27
C VAL A 283 3.07 19.14 -10.22
N THR A 284 2.16 18.52 -9.46
CA THR A 284 2.53 17.50 -8.46
C THR A 284 2.74 16.17 -9.15
N VAL A 285 3.89 15.55 -8.94
CA VAL A 285 4.20 14.23 -9.52
C VAL A 285 4.49 13.23 -8.41
N ILE A 286 3.85 12.07 -8.50
CA ILE A 286 4.19 10.90 -7.69
C ILE A 286 5.19 10.06 -8.50
N THR A 287 6.37 9.81 -7.95
CA THR A 287 7.44 9.08 -8.63
C THR A 287 7.55 7.66 -8.09
N ASN A 288 7.24 6.67 -8.93
CA ASN A 288 7.49 5.27 -8.63
C ASN A 288 8.99 4.97 -8.70
N THR A 289 9.54 4.34 -7.66
CA THR A 289 10.95 3.93 -7.62
C THR A 289 11.19 2.77 -6.64
N LEU A 290 12.30 2.05 -6.84
CA LEU A 290 12.85 1.09 -5.91
C LEU A 290 14.32 1.45 -5.63
N ASN A 291 14.87 0.99 -4.50
CA ASN A 291 16.24 1.30 -4.10
C ASN A 291 17.25 0.37 -4.79
N ASN A 292 17.42 0.56 -6.10
CA ASN A 292 18.31 -0.25 -6.95
C ASN A 292 19.75 0.28 -6.92
N GLY A 293 20.53 -0.14 -5.92
CA GLY A 293 21.94 0.26 -5.78
C GLY A 293 22.16 1.69 -5.26
N ALA A 294 21.07 2.42 -4.98
CA ALA A 294 21.08 3.75 -4.38
C ALA A 294 19.78 3.99 -3.58
N PRO A 295 19.75 4.97 -2.65
CA PRO A 295 18.59 5.27 -1.81
C PRO A 295 17.64 6.25 -2.54
N PHE A 296 17.03 5.79 -3.63
CA PHE A 296 16.20 6.63 -4.50
C PHE A 296 15.01 7.24 -3.78
N SER A 297 14.26 6.44 -3.00
CA SER A 297 13.06 6.93 -2.32
C SER A 297 13.37 8.02 -1.31
N GLU A 298 14.38 7.80 -0.47
CA GLU A 298 14.81 8.77 0.53
C GLU A 298 15.41 10.02 -0.12
N PHE A 299 16.14 9.88 -1.23
CA PHE A 299 16.68 11.02 -1.97
C PHE A 299 15.58 11.89 -2.58
N ILE A 300 14.57 11.29 -3.20
CA ILE A 300 13.40 12.00 -3.73
C ILE A 300 12.67 12.74 -2.60
N ALA A 301 12.40 12.06 -1.48
CA ALA A 301 11.76 12.66 -0.32
C ALA A 301 12.57 13.83 0.27
N ALA A 302 13.90 13.71 0.34
CA ALA A 302 14.79 14.77 0.83
C ALA A 302 14.77 16.04 -0.04
N ARG A 303 14.42 15.91 -1.33
CA ARG A 303 14.21 17.05 -2.25
C ARG A 303 12.83 17.70 -2.09
N GLY A 304 11.96 17.16 -1.24
CA GLY A 304 10.57 17.60 -1.07
C GLY A 304 9.62 17.07 -2.16
N LEU A 305 10.00 15.97 -2.81
CA LEU A 305 9.21 15.31 -3.86
C LEU A 305 8.55 14.04 -3.31
N PHE A 306 7.58 13.48 -4.04
CA PHE A 306 6.79 12.35 -3.57
C PHE A 306 7.28 11.02 -4.16
N PRO A 307 8.02 10.17 -3.42
CA PRO A 307 8.33 8.81 -3.85
C PRO A 307 7.17 7.84 -3.55
N LEU A 308 6.97 6.88 -4.45
CA LEU A 308 6.16 5.69 -4.24
C LEU A 308 7.08 4.47 -4.37
N PHE A 309 7.24 3.70 -3.29
CA PHE A 309 8.05 2.48 -3.29
C PHE A 309 7.16 1.29 -3.68
N LEU A 310 7.14 0.93 -4.97
CA LEU A 310 6.24 -0.08 -5.52
C LEU A 310 6.89 -0.88 -6.66
N SER A 311 6.62 -2.19 -6.73
CA SER A 311 6.93 -2.98 -7.93
C SER A 311 5.89 -2.76 -9.03
N LEU A 312 6.31 -2.81 -10.30
CA LEU A 312 5.39 -2.75 -11.45
C LEU A 312 4.58 -4.04 -11.66
N ASP A 313 4.91 -5.13 -10.95
CA ASP A 313 4.07 -6.33 -10.91
C ASP A 313 2.83 -6.15 -10.01
N HIS A 314 2.79 -5.10 -9.18
CA HIS A 314 1.64 -4.77 -8.33
C HIS A 314 0.75 -3.74 -9.02
N ARG A 315 -0.58 -3.92 -8.94
CA ARG A 315 -1.55 -2.95 -9.44
C ARG A 315 -1.35 -1.60 -8.75
N PHE A 316 -1.29 -0.51 -9.50
CA PHE A 316 -1.10 0.82 -8.94
C PHE A 316 -2.17 1.14 -7.88
N PRO A 317 -1.75 1.61 -6.68
CA PRO A 317 -2.63 1.85 -5.53
C PRO A 317 -3.41 3.17 -5.68
N PHE A 318 -3.85 3.48 -6.88
CA PHE A 318 -4.63 4.67 -7.22
C PHE A 318 -6.00 4.26 -7.73
N LEU A 319 -6.99 5.11 -7.49
CA LEU A 319 -8.30 4.98 -8.14
C LEU A 319 -8.18 5.22 -9.65
N ASP A 320 -9.25 4.90 -10.36
CA ASP A 320 -9.34 5.11 -11.79
C ASP A 320 -9.36 6.62 -12.10
N ASN A 321 -8.75 7.02 -13.22
CA ASN A 321 -8.75 8.40 -13.73
C ASN A 321 -8.22 9.45 -12.72
N VAL A 322 -7.08 9.19 -12.10
CA VAL A 322 -6.44 10.10 -11.14
C VAL A 322 -5.50 11.11 -11.83
N PHE A 323 -4.70 10.65 -12.79
CA PHE A 323 -3.60 11.44 -13.34
C PHE A 323 -3.96 12.18 -14.63
N ASP A 324 -3.43 13.40 -14.79
CA ASP A 324 -3.55 14.16 -16.04
C ASP A 324 -2.41 13.80 -17.02
N LEU A 325 -1.26 13.38 -16.48
CA LEU A 325 -0.07 12.97 -17.22
C LEU A 325 0.55 11.72 -16.58
N ILE A 326 0.90 10.72 -17.37
CA ILE A 326 1.82 9.66 -16.94
C ILE A 326 3.09 9.79 -17.75
N HIS A 327 4.22 9.87 -17.07
CA HIS A 327 5.55 9.79 -17.66
C HIS A 327 6.12 8.40 -17.39
N ALA A 328 6.74 7.80 -18.40
CA ALA A 328 7.43 6.54 -18.26
C ALA A 328 8.64 6.49 -19.17
N SER A 329 9.71 5.88 -18.69
CA SER A 329 10.95 5.69 -19.45
C SER A 329 11.22 4.21 -19.74
N SER A 330 12.46 3.85 -20.09
CA SER A 330 12.88 2.48 -20.37
C SER A 330 12.62 1.47 -19.23
N GLY A 331 12.28 1.92 -18.03
CA GLY A 331 11.87 1.07 -16.90
C GLY A 331 10.51 0.36 -17.06
N LEU A 332 9.81 0.52 -18.20
CA LEU A 332 8.61 -0.24 -18.56
C LEU A 332 8.91 -1.64 -19.14
N ASP A 333 10.16 -2.01 -19.43
CA ASP A 333 10.48 -3.33 -20.00
C ASP A 333 10.29 -4.43 -18.92
N VAL A 334 9.08 -4.98 -18.83
CA VAL A 334 8.69 -6.00 -17.84
C VAL A 334 9.22 -7.39 -18.25
N GLU A 335 10.53 -7.54 -18.24
CA GLU A 335 11.23 -8.83 -18.39
C GLU A 335 10.90 -9.58 -19.68
N GLY A 336 10.46 -8.88 -20.73
CA GLY A 336 10.23 -9.43 -22.06
C GLY A 336 8.96 -10.28 -22.24
N LYS A 337 8.00 -10.26 -21.31
CA LYS A 337 6.70 -10.95 -21.49
C LYS A 337 5.62 -9.96 -21.96
N ALA A 338 5.09 -10.19 -23.15
CA ALA A 338 4.11 -9.31 -23.78
C ALA A 338 2.83 -9.14 -22.94
N GLU A 339 2.39 -10.21 -22.29
CA GLU A 339 1.18 -10.22 -21.45
C GLU A 339 1.36 -9.35 -20.20
N LYS A 340 2.55 -9.38 -19.57
CA LYS A 340 2.85 -8.51 -18.42
C LYS A 340 2.79 -7.03 -18.82
N LEU A 341 3.36 -6.68 -19.97
CA LEU A 341 3.32 -5.32 -20.50
C LEU A 341 1.87 -4.91 -20.83
N GLU A 342 1.05 -5.82 -21.35
CA GLU A 342 -0.36 -5.56 -21.64
C GLU A 342 -1.15 -5.28 -20.35
N PHE A 343 -0.98 -6.08 -19.29
CA PHE A 343 -1.58 -5.80 -17.98
C PHE A 343 -1.15 -4.45 -17.41
N LEU A 344 0.14 -4.12 -17.51
CA LEU A 344 0.66 -2.82 -17.10
C LEU A 344 0.03 -1.67 -17.91
N MET A 345 -0.15 -1.85 -19.23
CA MET A 345 -0.82 -0.87 -20.09
C MET A 345 -2.30 -0.68 -19.71
N PHE A 346 -3.01 -1.74 -19.32
CA PHE A 346 -4.36 -1.62 -18.77
C PHE A 346 -4.39 -0.82 -17.48
N ASP A 347 -3.43 -1.02 -16.59
CA ASP A 347 -3.37 -0.30 -15.31
C ASP A 347 -2.96 1.17 -15.48
N LEU A 348 -2.03 1.43 -16.40
CA LEU A 348 -1.68 2.76 -16.89
C LEU A 348 -2.90 3.51 -17.44
N ASP A 349 -3.60 2.87 -18.38
CA ASP A 349 -4.80 3.44 -18.98
C ASP A 349 -5.86 3.69 -17.91
N ARG A 350 -6.05 2.76 -16.97
CA ARG A 350 -7.01 2.90 -15.87
C ARG A 350 -6.77 4.14 -15.02
N VAL A 351 -5.52 4.42 -14.63
CA VAL A 351 -5.21 5.56 -13.74
C VAL A 351 -5.05 6.88 -14.49
N LEU A 352 -4.85 6.88 -15.82
CA LEU A 352 -4.81 8.08 -16.66
C LEU A 352 -6.22 8.57 -16.98
N LYS A 353 -6.48 9.87 -16.80
CA LYS A 353 -7.77 10.48 -17.17
C LYS A 353 -8.00 10.47 -18.68
N PRO A 354 -9.26 10.45 -19.15
CA PRO A 354 -9.58 10.72 -20.55
C PRO A 354 -8.98 12.06 -20.99
N ARG A 355 -8.42 12.11 -22.21
CA ARG A 355 -7.64 13.24 -22.75
C ARG A 355 -6.33 13.55 -22.02
N GLY A 356 -6.00 12.80 -20.97
CA GLY A 356 -4.70 12.84 -20.31
C GLY A 356 -3.59 12.39 -21.24
N LEU A 357 -2.37 12.77 -20.90
CA LEU A 357 -1.18 12.47 -21.68
C LEU A 357 -0.45 11.26 -21.13
N PHE A 358 -0.01 10.38 -22.02
CA PHE A 358 0.98 9.36 -21.74
C PHE A 358 2.26 9.74 -22.49
N TRP A 359 3.30 10.10 -21.73
CA TRP A 359 4.62 10.46 -22.23
C TRP A 359 5.58 9.31 -22.02
N LEU A 360 5.95 8.67 -23.13
CA LEU A 360 7.01 7.69 -23.21
C LEU A 360 8.34 8.39 -23.55
N ASP A 361 9.28 8.47 -22.60
CA ASP A 361 10.58 9.14 -22.74
C ASP A 361 11.68 8.12 -23.04
N ASN A 362 12.31 8.23 -24.22
CA ASN A 362 13.48 7.45 -24.60
C ASN A 362 13.34 5.96 -24.25
N PHE A 363 12.23 5.33 -24.64
CA PHE A 363 11.99 3.90 -24.43
C PHE A 363 12.88 3.08 -25.35
N TYR A 364 13.67 2.20 -24.77
CA TYR A 364 14.60 1.34 -25.49
C TYR A 364 13.87 0.21 -26.23
N CYS A 365 13.97 0.19 -27.55
CA CYS A 365 13.50 -0.89 -28.39
C CYS A 365 14.67 -1.82 -28.71
N ALA A 366 14.72 -2.99 -28.05
CA ALA A 366 15.83 -3.94 -28.26
C ALA A 366 15.95 -4.43 -29.70
N ASN A 367 14.81 -4.56 -30.39
CA ASN A 367 14.72 -4.95 -31.79
C ASN A 367 13.44 -4.36 -32.42
N ASP A 368 13.30 -4.58 -33.72
CA ASP A 368 12.17 -4.08 -34.50
C ASP A 368 10.86 -4.78 -34.15
N GLU A 369 10.92 -6.02 -33.64
CA GLU A 369 9.78 -6.77 -33.14
C GLU A 369 9.17 -6.11 -31.90
N LYS A 370 9.95 -5.84 -30.85
CA LYS A 370 9.50 -5.14 -29.63
C LYS A 370 8.89 -3.78 -29.97
N LYS A 371 9.48 -3.06 -30.92
CA LYS A 371 8.94 -1.79 -31.43
C LYS A 371 7.55 -1.96 -32.03
N LYS A 372 7.36 -2.98 -32.89
CA LYS A 372 6.07 -3.29 -33.52
C LYS A 372 5.03 -3.73 -32.50
N GLU A 373 5.42 -4.56 -31.52
CA GLU A 373 4.54 -5.01 -30.44
C GLU A 373 4.03 -3.83 -29.60
N LEU A 374 4.93 -2.96 -29.14
CA LEU A 374 4.55 -1.76 -28.39
C LEU A 374 3.64 -0.84 -29.22
N THR A 375 3.96 -0.65 -30.50
CA THR A 375 3.16 0.20 -31.41
C THR A 375 1.75 -0.37 -31.58
N ARG A 376 1.62 -1.67 -31.84
CA ARG A 376 0.32 -2.36 -31.96
C ARG A 376 -0.46 -2.28 -30.65
N MET A 377 0.21 -2.44 -29.51
CA MET A 377 -0.42 -2.30 -28.20
C MET A 377 -1.00 -0.90 -28.02
N ILE A 378 -0.21 0.16 -28.26
CA ILE A 378 -0.68 1.56 -28.17
C ILE A 378 -1.89 1.81 -29.08
N GLU A 379 -1.86 1.27 -30.30
CA GLU A 379 -2.95 1.38 -31.28
C GLU A 379 -4.22 0.66 -30.82
N ARG A 380 -4.12 -0.54 -30.23
CA ARG A 380 -5.26 -1.29 -29.68
C ARG A 380 -6.00 -0.51 -28.59
N PHE A 381 -5.30 0.31 -27.81
CA PHE A 381 -5.93 1.16 -26.80
C PHE A 381 -6.53 2.45 -27.37
N GLY A 382 -6.33 2.75 -28.66
CA GLY A 382 -6.89 3.92 -29.35
C GLY A 382 -6.22 5.25 -28.97
N TYR A 383 -4.97 5.23 -28.49
CA TYR A 383 -4.25 6.45 -28.14
C TYR A 383 -3.95 7.29 -29.38
N LYS A 384 -4.25 8.59 -29.30
CA LYS A 384 -3.90 9.54 -30.35
C LYS A 384 -2.42 9.92 -30.21
N LYS A 385 -1.64 9.70 -31.28
CA LYS A 385 -0.23 10.10 -31.35
C LYS A 385 -0.14 11.63 -31.53
N LEU A 386 0.32 12.37 -30.52
CA LEU A 386 0.51 13.82 -30.59
C LEU A 386 1.94 14.17 -31.02
N LYS A 387 2.92 13.43 -30.51
CA LYS A 387 4.33 13.52 -30.90
C LYS A 387 4.92 12.12 -30.91
N TRP A 388 5.72 11.80 -31.93
CA TRP A 388 6.31 10.47 -32.10
C TRP A 388 7.64 10.61 -32.82
N VAL A 389 8.73 10.24 -32.14
CA VAL A 389 10.08 10.29 -32.70
C VAL A 389 10.79 8.99 -32.40
N ILE A 390 11.39 8.41 -33.45
CA ILE A 390 12.30 7.29 -33.35
C ILE A 390 13.69 7.84 -33.61
N GLY A 391 14.63 7.53 -32.72
CA GLY A 391 16.01 7.95 -32.88
C GLY A 391 16.97 6.83 -32.52
N GLU A 392 18.12 6.85 -33.17
CA GLU A 392 19.23 5.93 -32.93
C GLU A 392 20.29 6.63 -32.08
N LYS A 393 20.79 5.95 -31.05
CA LYS A 393 21.99 6.41 -30.31
C LYS A 393 23.25 5.75 -30.88
N ALA A 394 24.41 6.27 -30.50
CA ALA A 394 25.74 5.92 -31.02
C ALA A 394 26.05 4.40 -31.08
N ASP A 395 25.40 3.59 -30.25
CA ASP A 395 25.57 2.13 -30.20
C ASP A 395 24.59 1.36 -31.13
N ALA A 396 24.04 2.00 -32.17
CA ALA A 396 22.97 1.47 -33.04
C ALA A 396 21.70 1.03 -32.28
N GLN A 397 21.50 1.55 -31.07
CA GLN A 397 20.34 1.27 -30.24
C GLN A 397 19.17 2.19 -30.62
N VAL A 398 18.01 1.59 -30.88
CA VAL A 398 16.79 2.29 -31.27
C VAL A 398 15.99 2.70 -30.03
N TYR A 399 15.61 3.98 -29.98
CA TYR A 399 14.79 4.54 -28.91
C TYR A 399 13.54 5.18 -29.48
N LEU A 400 12.41 4.96 -28.80
CA LEU A 400 11.12 5.58 -29.10
C LEU A 400 10.80 6.64 -28.03
N SER A 401 10.50 7.86 -28.47
CA SER A 401 9.89 8.88 -27.62
C SER A 401 8.56 9.30 -28.19
N ALA A 402 7.52 9.29 -27.36
CA ALA A 402 6.16 9.58 -27.78
C ALA A 402 5.37 10.34 -26.72
N VAL A 403 4.51 11.25 -27.18
CA VAL A 403 3.43 11.83 -26.38
C VAL A 403 2.12 11.39 -27.00
N LEU A 404 1.34 10.67 -26.21
CA LEU A 404 0.11 10.04 -26.59
C LEU A 404 -1.04 10.65 -25.78
N GLN A 405 -2.21 10.78 -26.37
CA GLN A 405 -3.40 11.25 -25.67
C GLN A 405 -4.41 10.12 -25.54
N LYS A 406 -4.86 9.86 -24.31
CA LYS A 406 -5.90 8.86 -24.03
C LYS A 406 -7.22 9.27 -24.70
N PRO A 407 -7.89 8.39 -25.45
CA PRO A 407 -9.17 8.70 -26.06
C PRO A 407 -10.27 8.84 -25.01
N VAL A 408 -11.38 9.47 -25.38
CA VAL A 408 -12.63 9.37 -24.64
C VAL A 408 -13.36 8.13 -25.16
N ARG A 409 -13.60 7.15 -24.29
CA ARG A 409 -14.38 5.95 -24.62
C ARG A 409 -15.81 6.18 -24.10
N ALA A 410 -16.79 5.90 -24.94
CA ALA A 410 -18.21 6.09 -24.66
C ALA A 410 -18.74 5.04 -23.67
#